data_AF-A0A2B4RDJ4-F1
#
_entry.id   AF-A0A2B4RDJ4-F1
#
_cell.length_a   1.000
_cell.length_b   1.000
_cell.length_c   1.000
_cell.angle_alpha   90.00
_cell.angle_beta   90.00
_cell.angle_gamma   90.00
#
_symmetry.space_group_name_H-M   'P 1'
#
loop_
_entity.id
_entity.type
_entity.pdbx_description
1 polymer ?
#
loop_
_entity_poly.entity_id
_entity_poly.type
_entity_poly.pdbx_seq_one_letter_code
_entity_poly.pdbx_strand_id
1 'polypeptide(L)'
;MGDKKGGRTSELLSQDPSRIKDIEEIIKTVGAPVKFIHIVRNPFDNIATMLLRATGRRDSVREEGVKVNKSQILENCIKKYFNLTEANQRVRERFGDAVVDIPGRETVLRPKETLQKLCDHLGRRKAANRMFVRTGFFPLLVTGFLSSLFLATYVIFKETKISSPGRRMVQILETVTLTENVETPSLSYAEKLFKAYDEVETFVMFIGYPRSSHSLVGAILDAHPEIIIPHEFNLLQMWSRYNLPTFRRKNLLRYKLFFDLHRTSMEQAMFGIRASQNRTVLNGEFTYLYNVPKLWQGGYKNRIKVIGDKKGGKTSELLSHDPSRMKQLEGIAKLVGVPMKFIHIVRNPFDNIATMVLRRLGERNNVREEGVKVNGSHILENWIGAYFKLVEANQRVRERFGDAVIDIPGHETVLRPKETLQKLCDHLGVTCSVHYVEKCSRILYGTPSVTRDKIVWTKEQKQRVTELMKKYSFLKDFSFDDYLTASSG
;
A
#
# COMPACT_ATOMS: atom_id res chain seq x y z
N MET A 1 -9.14 18.85 25.13
CA MET A 1 -8.85 18.30 26.46
C MET A 1 -9.85 17.18 26.74
N GLY A 2 -9.49 16.16 27.51
CA GLY A 2 -10.37 15.01 27.83
C GLY A 2 -9.74 13.99 28.78
N ASP A 3 -10.53 13.04 29.31
CA ASP A 3 -10.13 11.97 30.27
C ASP A 3 -10.26 10.55 29.67
N LYS A 4 -9.46 9.57 30.15
CA LYS A 4 -9.41 8.17 29.69
C LYS A 4 -9.44 7.14 30.84
N LYS A 5 -10.51 7.12 31.66
CA LYS A 5 -10.76 6.11 32.74
C LYS A 5 -12.06 5.30 32.60
N GLY A 6 -12.50 5.05 31.36
CA GLY A 6 -13.81 4.45 31.06
C GLY A 6 -14.24 3.23 31.89
N GLY A 7 -13.34 2.32 32.27
CA GLY A 7 -13.70 1.13 33.07
C GLY A 7 -14.16 1.40 34.51
N ARG A 8 -13.56 2.38 35.23
CA ARG A 8 -13.92 2.77 36.62
C ARG A 8 -15.20 3.60 36.64
N THR A 9 -15.43 4.34 35.56
CA THR A 9 -16.66 5.09 35.29
C THR A 9 -17.84 4.14 35.08
N SER A 10 -17.70 3.10 34.26
CA SER A 10 -18.74 2.07 34.10
C SER A 10 -19.05 1.32 35.42
N GLU A 11 -18.07 1.14 36.31
CA GLU A 11 -18.22 0.39 37.57
C GLU A 11 -19.03 1.14 38.63
N LEU A 12 -18.77 2.44 38.84
CA LEU A 12 -19.55 3.28 39.76
C LEU A 12 -21.01 3.44 39.32
N LEU A 13 -21.23 3.62 38.01
CA LEU A 13 -22.56 3.68 37.40
C LEU A 13 -23.32 2.34 37.47
N SER A 14 -22.61 1.22 37.60
CA SER A 14 -23.22 -0.10 37.81
C SER A 14 -23.62 -0.37 39.28
N GLN A 15 -22.96 0.28 40.24
CA GLN A 15 -23.23 0.16 41.68
C GLN A 15 -24.34 1.12 42.16
N ASP A 16 -24.48 2.25 41.49
CA ASP A 16 -25.49 3.28 41.78
C ASP A 16 -25.88 4.05 40.49
N PRO A 17 -27.07 3.80 39.92
CA PRO A 17 -27.54 4.46 38.70
C PRO A 17 -27.83 5.96 38.85
N SER A 18 -28.06 6.45 40.09
CA SER A 18 -28.49 7.84 40.35
C SER A 18 -27.41 8.88 40.01
N ARG A 19 -26.15 8.42 39.92
CA ARG A 19 -24.94 9.21 39.63
C ARG A 19 -24.84 9.79 38.23
N ILE A 20 -25.80 9.51 37.35
CA ILE A 20 -25.86 10.18 36.04
C ILE A 20 -26.04 11.71 36.19
N LYS A 21 -26.62 12.16 37.31
CA LYS A 21 -26.78 13.59 37.65
C LYS A 21 -25.45 14.32 37.85
N ASP A 22 -24.41 13.62 38.31
CA ASP A 22 -23.06 14.19 38.49
C ASP A 22 -22.43 14.58 37.13
N ILE A 23 -22.77 13.87 36.03
CA ILE A 23 -22.29 14.20 34.68
C ILE A 23 -22.93 15.52 34.17
N GLU A 24 -24.13 15.86 34.64
CA GLU A 24 -24.87 17.05 34.22
C GLU A 24 -24.34 18.33 34.90
N GLU A 25 -24.01 18.28 36.20
CA GLU A 25 -23.36 19.40 36.93
C GLU A 25 -21.98 19.76 36.34
N ILE A 26 -21.29 18.76 35.75
CA ILE A 26 -20.00 18.92 35.07
C ILE A 26 -20.14 19.62 33.70
N ILE A 27 -21.10 19.23 32.85
CA ILE A 27 -21.32 19.91 31.56
C ILE A 27 -21.61 21.40 31.80
N LYS A 28 -22.38 21.71 32.84
CA LYS A 28 -22.74 23.08 33.23
C LYS A 28 -21.52 23.90 33.70
N THR A 29 -20.56 23.27 34.36
CA THR A 29 -19.32 23.91 34.84
C THR A 29 -18.30 24.17 33.71
N VAL A 30 -18.24 23.34 32.65
CA VAL A 30 -17.24 23.43 31.55
C VAL A 30 -17.52 24.54 30.54
N GLY A 31 -18.77 24.92 30.29
CA GLY A 31 -19.12 26.04 29.41
C GLY A 31 -18.80 25.87 27.91
N ALA A 32 -18.47 24.66 27.44
CA ALA A 32 -18.15 24.32 26.03
C ALA A 32 -18.60 22.87 25.68
N PRO A 33 -18.65 22.45 24.38
CA PRO A 33 -19.15 21.12 24.00
C PRO A 33 -18.29 19.95 24.53
N VAL A 34 -18.88 19.05 25.33
CA VAL A 34 -18.24 17.82 25.85
C VAL A 34 -18.57 16.61 24.97
N LYS A 35 -17.57 15.77 24.71
CA LYS A 35 -17.60 14.65 23.76
C LYS A 35 -16.93 13.40 24.37
N PHE A 36 -17.58 12.24 24.26
CA PHE A 36 -17.21 10.95 24.86
C PHE A 36 -16.77 9.92 23.81
N ILE A 37 -15.75 9.12 24.13
CA ILE A 37 -15.19 8.10 23.26
C ILE A 37 -15.21 6.76 24.00
N HIS A 38 -15.81 5.74 23.41
CA HIS A 38 -16.01 4.43 24.05
C HIS A 38 -15.39 3.30 23.24
N ILE A 39 -14.57 2.47 23.88
CA ILE A 39 -13.75 1.47 23.19
C ILE A 39 -14.37 0.07 23.25
N VAL A 40 -14.86 -0.44 22.12
CA VAL A 40 -15.68 -1.67 22.10
C VAL A 40 -14.88 -2.89 21.62
N ARG A 41 -14.86 -3.99 22.39
CA ARG A 41 -14.14 -5.22 22.03
C ARG A 41 -15.06 -6.43 22.14
N ASN A 42 -14.64 -7.56 21.57
CA ASN A 42 -15.42 -8.79 21.66
C ASN A 42 -15.64 -9.15 23.14
N PRO A 43 -16.89 -9.38 23.55
CA PRO A 43 -17.23 -9.88 24.87
C PRO A 43 -16.36 -11.05 25.31
N PHE A 44 -16.21 -12.07 24.46
CA PHE A 44 -15.45 -13.27 24.76
C PHE A 44 -13.95 -12.97 24.98
N ASP A 45 -13.35 -12.05 24.23
CA ASP A 45 -11.94 -11.66 24.39
C ASP A 45 -11.72 -10.83 25.67
N ASN A 46 -12.69 -9.97 26.01
CA ASN A 46 -12.65 -9.15 27.21
C ASN A 46 -12.84 -9.99 28.47
N ILE A 47 -13.78 -10.92 28.42
CA ILE A 47 -14.06 -11.91 29.46
C ILE A 47 -12.85 -12.84 29.64
N ALA A 48 -12.26 -13.35 28.56
CA ALA A 48 -11.04 -14.15 28.62
C ALA A 48 -9.86 -13.37 29.22
N THR A 49 -9.71 -12.09 28.87
CA THR A 49 -8.68 -11.21 29.46
C THR A 49 -8.92 -10.95 30.95
N MET A 50 -10.17 -10.86 31.41
CA MET A 50 -10.52 -10.72 32.83
C MET A 50 -10.23 -12.00 33.62
N LEU A 51 -10.54 -13.16 33.04
CA LEU A 51 -10.24 -14.48 33.62
C LEU A 51 -8.74 -14.69 33.84
N LEU A 52 -7.91 -14.35 32.84
CA LEU A 52 -6.45 -14.47 32.91
C LEU A 52 -5.82 -13.55 33.98
N ARG A 53 -6.48 -12.45 34.34
CA ARG A 53 -6.01 -11.51 35.38
C ARG A 53 -6.40 -11.94 36.79
N ALA A 54 -7.61 -12.44 36.99
CA ALA A 54 -8.09 -12.89 38.30
C ALA A 54 -7.35 -14.15 38.81
N THR A 55 -6.76 -14.92 37.90
CA THR A 55 -6.04 -16.17 38.22
C THR A 55 -4.53 -16.02 38.30
N GLY A 56 -3.98 -14.81 38.11
CA GLY A 56 -2.54 -14.52 38.19
C GLY A 56 -1.69 -15.14 37.06
N ARG A 57 -2.33 -15.70 36.02
CA ARG A 57 -1.67 -16.49 34.95
C ARG A 57 -1.44 -15.72 33.65
N ARG A 58 -1.56 -14.40 33.67
CA ARG A 58 -1.47 -13.57 32.46
C ARG A 58 -0.09 -13.62 31.79
N ASP A 59 0.97 -13.73 32.58
CA ASP A 59 2.36 -13.71 32.09
C ASP A 59 2.88 -15.14 31.84
N SER A 60 2.50 -16.13 32.67
CA SER A 60 2.85 -17.55 32.47
C SER A 60 2.21 -18.20 31.23
N VAL A 61 1.02 -17.75 30.79
CA VAL A 61 0.41 -18.23 29.52
C VAL A 61 1.16 -17.69 28.29
N ARG A 62 1.83 -16.54 28.41
CA ARG A 62 2.61 -15.93 27.32
C ARG A 62 3.99 -16.55 27.16
N GLU A 63 4.54 -17.18 28.20
CA GLU A 63 5.86 -17.81 28.19
C GLU A 63 5.81 -19.34 28.04
N GLU A 64 4.75 -20.02 28.52
CA GLU A 64 4.71 -21.51 28.56
C GLU A 64 3.46 -22.17 27.91
N GLY A 65 2.49 -21.43 27.37
CA GLY A 65 1.36 -22.01 26.60
C GLY A 65 0.28 -22.77 27.39
N VAL A 66 0.20 -22.58 28.70
CA VAL A 66 -0.76 -23.26 29.60
C VAL A 66 -2.22 -22.84 29.35
N LYS A 67 -3.17 -23.79 29.35
CA LYS A 67 -4.63 -23.51 29.31
C LYS A 67 -5.20 -23.36 30.73
N VAL A 68 -5.99 -22.31 30.97
CA VAL A 68 -6.66 -22.07 32.26
C VAL A 68 -8.09 -22.58 32.21
N ASN A 69 -8.42 -23.57 33.05
CA ASN A 69 -9.78 -24.08 33.21
C ASN A 69 -10.29 -23.72 34.62
N LYS A 70 -11.09 -22.65 34.73
CA LYS A 70 -11.66 -22.13 36.00
C LYS A 70 -13.10 -21.66 35.77
N SER A 71 -14.03 -22.61 35.71
CA SER A 71 -15.44 -22.38 35.38
C SER A 71 -16.10 -21.29 36.25
N GLN A 72 -15.93 -21.36 37.58
CA GLN A 72 -16.57 -20.42 38.51
C GLN A 72 -16.08 -18.97 38.36
N ILE A 73 -14.80 -18.79 38.05
CA ILE A 73 -14.21 -17.45 37.88
C ILE A 73 -14.59 -16.89 36.50
N LEU A 74 -14.71 -17.74 35.49
CA LEU A 74 -15.24 -17.36 34.18
C LEU A 74 -16.68 -16.85 34.30
N GLU A 75 -17.53 -17.51 35.10
CA GLU A 75 -18.89 -17.03 35.39
C GLU A 75 -18.91 -15.66 36.07
N ASN A 76 -18.08 -15.43 37.09
CA ASN A 76 -17.93 -14.10 37.72
C ASN A 76 -17.47 -13.03 36.72
N CYS A 77 -16.61 -13.38 35.75
CA CYS A 77 -16.14 -12.48 34.70
C CYS A 77 -17.22 -12.16 33.66
N ILE A 78 -18.06 -13.13 33.29
CA ILE A 78 -19.22 -12.92 32.41
C ILE A 78 -20.22 -11.98 33.07
N LYS A 79 -20.62 -12.26 34.33
CA LYS A 79 -21.56 -11.41 35.09
C LYS A 79 -21.05 -9.97 35.20
N LYS A 80 -19.77 -9.80 35.53
CA LYS A 80 -19.14 -8.48 35.60
C LYS A 80 -19.14 -7.75 34.24
N TYR A 81 -18.88 -8.44 33.13
CA TYR A 81 -18.86 -7.82 31.79
C TYR A 81 -20.22 -7.23 31.37
N PHE A 82 -21.32 -7.92 31.67
CA PHE A 82 -22.66 -7.44 31.31
C PHE A 82 -23.16 -6.30 32.23
N ASN A 83 -22.90 -6.32 33.55
CA ASN A 83 -23.24 -5.20 34.45
C ASN A 83 -22.56 -3.87 34.03
N LEU A 84 -21.34 -3.96 33.48
CA LEU A 84 -20.61 -2.80 32.95
C LEU A 84 -21.13 -2.35 31.58
N THR A 85 -21.65 -3.28 30.77
CA THR A 85 -22.29 -2.95 29.48
C THR A 85 -23.59 -2.19 29.71
N GLU A 86 -24.37 -2.56 30.72
CA GLU A 86 -25.63 -1.90 31.09
C GLU A 86 -25.41 -0.46 31.62
N ALA A 87 -24.38 -0.24 32.44
CA ALA A 87 -23.96 1.09 32.86
C ALA A 87 -23.56 2.01 31.68
N ASN A 88 -22.88 1.47 30.65
CA ASN A 88 -22.48 2.22 29.44
C ASN A 88 -23.66 2.53 28.51
N GLN A 89 -24.71 1.72 28.52
CA GLN A 89 -25.96 1.95 27.79
C GLN A 89 -26.72 3.18 28.34
N ARG A 90 -26.81 3.35 29.67
CA ARG A 90 -27.52 4.48 30.31
C ARG A 90 -26.87 5.85 30.01
N VAL A 91 -25.54 5.87 29.90
CA VAL A 91 -24.79 7.06 29.45
C VAL A 91 -25.14 7.42 28.01
N ARG A 92 -25.29 6.42 27.15
CA ARG A 92 -25.69 6.65 25.76
C ARG A 92 -27.10 7.22 25.65
N GLU A 93 -28.05 6.66 26.39
CA GLU A 93 -29.46 7.09 26.35
C GLU A 93 -29.65 8.54 26.85
N ARG A 94 -28.80 9.03 27.78
CA ARG A 94 -28.88 10.40 28.33
C ARG A 94 -28.11 11.46 27.52
N PHE A 95 -27.03 11.09 26.82
CA PHE A 95 -26.11 12.06 26.17
C PHE A 95 -25.96 11.90 24.66
N GLY A 96 -26.59 10.91 24.04
CA GLY A 96 -26.77 10.80 22.58
C GLY A 96 -25.52 11.14 21.75
N ASP A 97 -25.61 12.23 20.98
CA ASP A 97 -24.64 12.66 19.96
C ASP A 97 -23.28 13.13 20.52
N ALA A 98 -23.15 13.25 21.84
CA ALA A 98 -21.87 13.49 22.48
C ALA A 98 -21.00 12.22 22.50
N VAL A 99 -21.53 11.03 22.21
CA VAL A 99 -20.81 9.75 22.36
C VAL A 99 -20.39 9.14 21.03
N VAL A 100 -19.15 8.64 20.95
CA VAL A 100 -18.65 7.86 19.82
C VAL A 100 -18.06 6.53 20.28
N ASP A 101 -18.43 5.43 19.61
CA ASP A 101 -17.74 4.15 19.77
C ASP A 101 -16.55 4.03 18.82
N ILE A 102 -15.41 3.64 19.39
CA ILE A 102 -14.17 3.25 18.75
C ILE A 102 -13.92 1.79 19.10
N PRO A 103 -14.37 0.82 18.30
CA PRO A 103 -14.06 -0.58 18.58
C PRO A 103 -12.55 -0.79 18.82
N GLY A 104 -12.14 -1.36 19.95
CA GLY A 104 -10.74 -1.38 20.41
C GLY A 104 -9.76 -2.10 19.50
N ARG A 105 -10.24 -3.01 18.65
CA ARG A 105 -9.39 -3.61 17.60
C ARG A 105 -8.96 -2.56 16.56
N GLU A 106 -9.76 -1.53 16.36
CA GLU A 106 -9.49 -0.47 15.39
C GLU A 106 -8.43 0.52 15.87
N THR A 107 -8.21 0.67 17.19
CA THR A 107 -7.13 1.56 17.70
C THR A 107 -5.71 1.15 17.29
N VAL A 108 -5.51 -0.11 16.92
CA VAL A 108 -4.21 -0.67 16.51
C VAL A 108 -4.20 -0.96 15.01
N LEU A 109 -5.33 -1.42 14.45
CA LEU A 109 -5.49 -1.82 13.05
C LEU A 109 -5.87 -0.68 12.12
N ARG A 110 -6.67 0.24 12.66
CA ARG A 110 -7.19 1.40 11.96
C ARG A 110 -6.87 2.67 12.78
N PRO A 111 -5.60 2.92 13.14
CA PRO A 111 -5.19 4.02 14.00
C PRO A 111 -5.42 5.40 13.38
N LYS A 112 -5.32 5.59 12.06
CA LYS A 112 -5.67 6.86 11.36
C LYS A 112 -7.18 7.12 11.28
N GLU A 113 -8.01 6.10 11.02
CA GLU A 113 -9.50 6.21 11.00
C GLU A 113 -10.07 6.36 12.41
N THR A 114 -9.39 5.75 13.38
CA THR A 114 -9.59 6.00 14.80
C THR A 114 -9.21 7.43 15.15
N LEU A 115 -8.00 7.89 14.79
CA LEU A 115 -7.58 9.29 15.00
C LEU A 115 -8.51 10.28 14.33
N GLN A 116 -9.08 9.94 13.18
CA GLN A 116 -9.97 10.83 12.46
C GLN A 116 -11.35 10.89 13.13
N LYS A 117 -11.92 9.75 13.52
CA LYS A 117 -13.15 9.72 14.31
C LYS A 117 -12.99 10.47 15.63
N LEU A 118 -11.77 10.46 16.17
CA LEU A 118 -11.33 11.27 17.29
C LEU A 118 -11.21 12.77 16.91
N CYS A 119 -10.60 13.15 15.78
CA CYS A 119 -10.46 14.55 15.35
C CYS A 119 -11.80 15.19 14.95
N ASP A 120 -12.74 14.41 14.43
CA ASP A 120 -14.09 14.85 14.03
C ASP A 120 -15.01 14.98 15.24
N HIS A 121 -14.86 14.08 16.20
CA HIS A 121 -15.53 14.20 17.47
C HIS A 121 -15.01 15.38 18.31
N LEU A 122 -13.77 15.84 18.07
CA LEU A 122 -13.04 16.87 18.86
C LEU A 122 -12.91 18.26 18.19
N GLY A 123 -13.38 18.46 16.96
CA GLY A 123 -13.50 19.77 16.31
C GLY A 123 -12.20 20.47 15.84
N ARG A 124 -11.06 19.78 15.61
CA ARG A 124 -9.77 20.39 15.17
C ARG A 124 -9.25 19.80 13.84
N ARG A 125 -8.99 20.64 12.82
CA ARG A 125 -8.45 20.21 11.52
C ARG A 125 -6.95 20.44 11.26
N LYS A 126 -6.22 21.23 12.08
CA LYS A 126 -4.88 21.76 11.71
C LYS A 126 -3.63 21.27 12.50
N ALA A 127 -3.74 20.44 13.55
CA ALA A 127 -2.63 20.27 14.51
C ALA A 127 -1.64 19.10 14.31
N ALA A 128 -1.96 18.01 13.62
CA ALA A 128 -1.08 16.82 13.70
C ALA A 128 0.24 16.93 12.91
N ASN A 129 0.33 17.80 11.89
CA ASN A 129 1.47 17.86 10.97
C ASN A 129 2.59 18.87 11.30
N ARG A 130 2.49 19.72 12.35
CA ARG A 130 3.61 20.62 12.72
C ARG A 130 4.67 19.99 13.64
N MET A 131 4.42 18.81 14.21
CA MET A 131 5.16 18.31 15.37
C MET A 131 6.44 17.49 15.06
N PHE A 132 6.76 17.19 13.79
CA PHE A 132 7.81 16.22 13.46
C PHE A 132 9.00 16.74 12.61
N VAL A 133 9.11 18.06 12.37
CA VAL A 133 10.26 18.66 11.66
C VAL A 133 10.99 19.65 12.59
N ARG A 134 12.26 19.35 12.89
CA ARG A 134 13.27 20.04 13.74
C ARG A 134 13.29 19.65 15.23
N THR A 135 14.02 18.60 15.58
CA THR A 135 15.41 18.64 16.13
C THR A 135 15.84 17.22 16.49
N GLY A 136 17.08 16.86 16.13
CA GLY A 136 17.62 15.52 16.28
C GLY A 136 18.07 15.16 17.71
N PHE A 137 18.02 13.85 17.95
CA PHE A 137 18.68 13.08 19.02
C PHE A 137 18.12 13.16 20.43
N PHE A 138 17.04 12.41 20.64
CA PHE A 138 16.83 11.60 21.84
C PHE A 138 17.28 10.15 21.53
N PRO A 139 18.17 9.52 22.31
CA PRO A 139 18.26 8.06 22.37
C PRO A 139 17.01 7.51 23.09
N LEU A 140 16.57 6.30 22.71
CA LEU A 140 15.36 5.61 23.19
C LEU A 140 15.01 5.77 24.69
N LEU A 141 13.71 5.63 24.96
CA LEU A 141 13.03 5.36 26.26
C LEU A 141 12.50 6.58 27.06
N VAL A 142 11.41 7.17 26.57
CA VAL A 142 10.23 7.33 27.43
C VAL A 142 9.26 6.22 27.06
N THR A 143 9.32 5.14 27.82
CA THR A 143 8.43 3.98 27.78
C THR A 143 7.01 4.36 28.17
N GLY A 144 6.27 4.87 27.18
CA GLY A 144 4.90 4.46 26.89
C GLY A 144 4.86 3.38 25.80
N PHE A 145 6.02 2.81 25.46
CA PHE A 145 6.23 1.59 24.68
C PHE A 145 6.62 0.44 25.63
N LEU A 146 5.80 0.22 26.66
CA LEU A 146 5.71 -1.03 27.44
C LEU A 146 4.23 -1.14 27.80
N SER A 147 3.43 -1.83 27.00
CA SER A 147 3.50 -3.29 26.87
C SER A 147 3.48 -3.76 25.42
N SER A 148 4.62 -3.65 24.75
CA SER A 148 5.31 -4.82 24.17
C SER A 148 6.51 -4.33 23.36
N LEU A 149 7.61 -5.06 23.53
CA LEU A 149 8.82 -5.03 22.71
C LEU A 149 9.87 -3.97 23.05
N PHE A 150 10.66 -4.19 24.12
CA PHE A 150 12.11 -3.93 24.14
C PHE A 150 12.72 -4.59 25.40
N LEU A 151 12.89 -5.92 25.34
CA LEU A 151 13.78 -6.68 26.24
C LEU A 151 14.73 -7.60 25.43
N ALA A 152 14.98 -7.32 24.15
CA ALA A 152 15.72 -8.26 23.29
C ALA A 152 17.04 -7.72 22.67
N THR A 153 17.49 -6.50 22.98
CA THR A 153 18.73 -5.99 22.36
C THR A 153 19.67 -5.22 23.28
N TYR A 154 19.40 -5.11 24.58
CA TYR A 154 20.27 -4.35 25.50
C TYR A 154 21.36 -5.20 26.22
N VAL A 155 21.44 -6.52 26.01
CA VAL A 155 22.42 -7.37 26.73
C VAL A 155 23.44 -8.09 25.82
N ILE A 156 23.39 -7.94 24.49
CA ILE A 156 24.45 -8.50 23.63
C ILE A 156 24.86 -7.45 22.61
N PHE A 157 25.68 -6.49 23.02
CA PHE A 157 26.76 -5.86 22.26
C PHE A 157 27.40 -4.78 23.15
N LYS A 158 28.09 -5.24 24.20
CA LYS A 158 29.20 -4.49 24.77
C LYS A 158 30.45 -4.93 24.01
N GLU A 159 31.33 -3.96 23.73
CA GLU A 159 32.58 -4.03 22.95
C GLU A 159 32.37 -3.94 21.43
N THR A 160 32.84 -2.96 20.67
CA THR A 160 33.96 -2.00 20.77
C THR A 160 33.58 -0.72 19.97
N LYS A 161 33.63 0.46 20.59
CA LYS A 161 34.64 1.53 20.41
C LYS A 161 34.71 2.21 19.02
N ILE A 162 34.45 3.52 19.03
CA ILE A 162 35.20 4.63 18.39
C ILE A 162 34.44 5.53 17.38
N SER A 163 34.22 6.76 17.88
CA SER A 163 34.20 8.11 17.27
C SER A 163 33.19 8.54 16.20
N SER A 164 32.40 9.55 16.57
CA SER A 164 32.16 10.76 15.78
C SER A 164 33.22 11.83 16.16
N PRO A 165 33.48 12.91 15.39
CA PRO A 165 32.58 14.07 15.37
C PRO A 165 32.61 14.96 14.08
N GLY A 166 31.63 15.86 13.92
CA GLY A 166 31.75 16.96 12.94
C GLY A 166 30.47 17.78 12.72
N ARG A 167 30.28 18.84 13.53
CA ARG A 167 29.20 19.84 13.50
C ARG A 167 29.28 20.76 12.27
N ARG A 168 28.14 21.25 11.74
CA ARG A 168 27.59 22.61 11.99
C ARG A 168 26.37 22.93 11.11
N MET A 169 25.29 23.32 11.77
CA MET A 169 24.24 24.20 11.24
C MET A 169 24.82 25.57 10.87
N VAL A 170 24.19 26.28 9.92
CA VAL A 170 23.39 27.51 10.17
C VAL A 170 23.00 28.19 8.84
N GLN A 171 21.69 28.47 8.71
CA GLN A 171 20.96 29.52 7.95
C GLN A 171 21.19 29.66 6.42
N ILE A 172 20.16 29.84 5.59
CA ILE A 172 19.33 31.06 5.45
C ILE A 172 17.84 30.71 5.30
N LEU A 173 17.01 31.44 6.06
CA LEU A 173 15.57 31.64 5.90
C LEU A 173 15.39 33.05 5.30
N GLU A 174 14.26 33.29 4.63
CA GLU A 174 13.82 34.50 3.89
C GLU A 174 14.08 34.40 2.37
N THR A 175 13.14 34.69 1.47
CA THR A 175 11.95 35.57 1.48
C THR A 175 10.89 35.03 0.52
N VAL A 176 9.61 34.98 0.94
CA VAL A 176 8.49 35.40 0.06
C VAL A 176 7.47 36.10 0.96
N THR A 177 7.39 37.41 0.78
CA THR A 177 6.41 38.34 1.32
C THR A 177 4.99 37.90 1.01
N LEU A 178 4.16 37.75 2.04
CA LEU A 178 2.71 37.70 1.93
C LEU A 178 2.22 39.14 1.74
N THR A 179 1.84 39.50 0.52
CA THR A 179 0.95 40.64 0.29
C THR A 179 -0.48 40.16 0.43
N GLU A 180 -1.25 40.89 1.24
CA GLU A 180 -2.66 40.63 1.56
C GLU A 180 -3.59 40.73 0.35
N ASN A 181 -4.79 40.14 0.53
CA ASN A 181 -6.05 40.30 -0.20
C ASN A 181 -6.32 39.37 -1.40
N VAL A 182 -7.14 38.33 -1.17
CA VAL A 182 -8.60 38.31 -1.41
C VAL A 182 -9.13 36.99 -0.82
N GLU A 183 -10.11 37.05 0.08
CA GLU A 183 -10.74 35.87 0.71
C GLU A 183 -11.56 35.06 -0.31
N THR A 184 -10.97 33.99 -0.87
CA THR A 184 -11.74 32.88 -1.44
C THR A 184 -12.10 31.89 -0.33
N PRO A 185 -13.36 31.40 -0.24
CA PRO A 185 -13.74 30.41 0.77
C PRO A 185 -12.83 29.18 0.70
N SER A 186 -12.13 28.85 1.79
CA SER A 186 -11.20 27.73 1.79
C SER A 186 -11.98 26.41 1.74
N LEU A 187 -11.97 25.73 0.59
CA LEU A 187 -12.59 24.40 0.42
C LEU A 187 -12.14 23.43 1.53
N SER A 188 -13.07 22.61 2.01
CA SER A 188 -12.77 21.47 2.89
C SER A 188 -11.86 20.46 2.21
N TYR A 189 -11.21 19.61 3.01
CA TYR A 189 -10.32 18.57 2.48
C TYR A 189 -11.04 17.60 1.53
N ALA A 190 -12.29 17.25 1.85
CA ALA A 190 -13.10 16.38 1.01
C ALA A 190 -13.44 17.05 -0.34
N GLU A 191 -13.82 18.32 -0.34
CA GLU A 191 -14.10 19.07 -1.58
C GLU A 191 -12.87 19.19 -2.46
N LYS A 192 -11.68 19.41 -1.87
CA LYS A 192 -10.41 19.41 -2.61
C LYS A 192 -10.12 18.07 -3.26
N LEU A 193 -10.38 16.97 -2.56
CA LEU A 193 -10.18 15.62 -3.12
C LEU A 193 -11.18 15.30 -4.24
N PHE A 194 -12.47 15.63 -4.05
CA PHE A 194 -13.46 15.42 -5.11
C PHE A 194 -13.11 16.23 -6.36
N LYS A 195 -12.75 17.51 -6.19
CA LYS A 195 -12.27 18.34 -7.30
C LYS A 195 -11.07 17.73 -8.02
N ALA A 196 -10.08 17.24 -7.28
CA ALA A 196 -8.91 16.57 -7.88
C ALA A 196 -9.29 15.29 -8.65
N TYR A 197 -10.33 14.56 -8.22
CA TYR A 197 -10.84 13.35 -8.87
C TYR A 197 -11.73 13.61 -10.08
N ASP A 198 -12.38 14.77 -10.13
CA ASP A 198 -13.12 15.24 -11.30
C ASP A 198 -12.19 15.56 -12.47
N GLU A 199 -10.95 15.98 -12.19
CA GLU A 199 -9.91 16.28 -13.19
C GLU A 199 -9.19 15.04 -13.74
N VAL A 200 -9.57 13.83 -13.31
CA VAL A 200 -9.02 12.59 -13.86
C VAL A 200 -9.51 12.41 -15.29
N GLU A 201 -8.58 12.28 -16.23
CA GLU A 201 -8.84 12.12 -17.66
C GLU A 201 -8.45 10.73 -18.19
N THR A 202 -7.65 9.95 -17.45
CA THR A 202 -7.23 8.61 -17.87
C THR A 202 -7.14 7.66 -16.70
N PHE A 203 -7.68 6.45 -16.87
CA PHE A 203 -7.51 5.35 -15.94
C PHE A 203 -6.51 4.34 -16.49
N VAL A 204 -5.46 3.98 -15.75
CA VAL A 204 -4.43 3.06 -16.24
C VAL A 204 -4.40 1.73 -15.49
N MET A 205 -4.25 0.63 -16.22
CA MET A 205 -3.95 -0.68 -15.64
C MET A 205 -2.68 -1.26 -16.23
N PHE A 206 -1.93 -1.98 -15.41
CA PHE A 206 -0.79 -2.76 -15.89
C PHE A 206 -1.25 -4.16 -16.29
N ILE A 207 -0.68 -4.68 -17.38
CA ILE A 207 -0.74 -6.07 -17.80
C ILE A 207 0.66 -6.60 -18.12
N GLY A 208 0.78 -7.90 -18.34
CA GLY A 208 2.04 -8.56 -18.65
C GLY A 208 2.55 -9.41 -17.50
N TYR A 209 3.79 -9.83 -17.64
CA TYR A 209 4.30 -11.01 -16.96
C TYR A 209 4.89 -10.70 -15.58
N PRO A 210 4.72 -11.56 -14.58
CA PRO A 210 5.54 -11.48 -13.38
C PRO A 210 7.02 -11.41 -13.78
N ARG A 211 7.78 -10.54 -13.10
CA ARG A 211 9.24 -10.36 -13.30
C ARG A 211 9.64 -9.60 -14.57
N SER A 212 8.76 -8.73 -15.05
CA SER A 212 9.02 -7.82 -16.19
C SER A 212 9.12 -6.35 -15.76
N SER A 213 9.72 -6.04 -14.61
CA SER A 213 9.97 -4.65 -14.19
C SER A 213 8.74 -3.74 -13.96
N HIS A 214 7.52 -4.28 -13.86
CA HIS A 214 6.32 -3.46 -13.57
C HIS A 214 6.44 -2.59 -12.33
N SER A 215 7.11 -3.07 -11.28
CA SER A 215 7.31 -2.31 -10.05
C SER A 215 8.12 -1.04 -10.25
N LEU A 216 9.17 -1.11 -11.09
CA LEU A 216 9.99 0.05 -11.44
C LEU A 216 9.17 1.06 -12.24
N VAL A 217 8.49 0.59 -13.29
CA VAL A 217 7.68 1.47 -14.16
C VAL A 217 6.51 2.11 -13.40
N GLY A 218 5.82 1.36 -12.54
CA GLY A 218 4.79 1.93 -11.67
C GLY A 218 5.33 3.01 -10.74
N ALA A 219 6.49 2.78 -10.12
CA ALA A 219 7.10 3.72 -9.19
C ALA A 219 7.56 5.02 -9.85
N ILE A 220 8.12 4.98 -11.07
CA ILE A 220 8.52 6.18 -11.81
C ILE A 220 7.31 6.96 -12.33
N LEU A 221 6.23 6.29 -12.74
CA LEU A 221 5.00 6.97 -13.16
C LEU A 221 4.30 7.64 -11.98
N ASP A 222 4.21 6.98 -10.83
CA ASP A 222 3.68 7.59 -9.59
C ASP A 222 4.53 8.78 -9.11
N ALA A 223 5.77 8.93 -9.58
CA ALA A 223 6.59 10.11 -9.31
C ALA A 223 6.19 11.35 -10.14
N HIS A 224 5.34 11.20 -11.14
CA HIS A 224 4.91 12.29 -12.02
C HIS A 224 3.95 13.25 -11.29
N PRO A 225 4.02 14.58 -11.51
CA PRO A 225 3.20 15.58 -10.82
C PRO A 225 1.67 15.47 -10.99
N GLU A 226 1.20 14.59 -11.87
CA GLU A 226 -0.23 14.46 -12.25
C GLU A 226 -0.71 12.99 -12.31
N ILE A 227 0.11 12.03 -11.84
CA ILE A 227 -0.19 10.59 -11.92
C ILE A 227 -0.21 9.98 -10.51
N ILE A 228 -1.21 9.15 -10.22
CA ILE A 228 -1.28 8.34 -9.00
C ILE A 228 -1.40 6.86 -9.38
N ILE A 229 -0.41 6.04 -9.04
CA ILE A 229 -0.41 4.60 -9.32
C ILE A 229 0.15 3.85 -8.10
N PRO A 230 -0.71 3.35 -7.19
CA PRO A 230 -0.28 2.47 -6.12
C PRO A 230 0.39 1.19 -6.64
N HIS A 231 1.29 0.68 -5.83
CA HIS A 231 1.92 -0.62 -5.99
C HIS A 231 0.95 -1.72 -5.56
N GLU A 232 0.44 -2.49 -6.53
CA GLU A 232 -0.26 -3.76 -6.27
C GLU A 232 -1.56 -3.63 -5.47
N PHE A 233 -2.46 -2.73 -5.88
CA PHE A 233 -3.79 -2.61 -5.28
C PHE A 233 -4.67 -3.85 -5.56
N ASN A 234 -4.50 -4.50 -6.72
CA ASN A 234 -5.21 -5.70 -7.17
C ASN A 234 -6.69 -5.44 -7.53
N LEU A 235 -6.96 -4.37 -8.28
CA LEU A 235 -8.33 -3.97 -8.64
C LEU A 235 -9.15 -5.09 -9.27
N LEU A 236 -8.60 -5.81 -10.26
CA LEU A 236 -9.32 -6.88 -10.95
C LEU A 236 -9.75 -8.01 -9.98
N GLN A 237 -8.92 -8.33 -9.00
CA GLN A 237 -9.26 -9.33 -7.97
C GLN A 237 -10.36 -8.80 -7.03
N MET A 238 -10.32 -7.50 -6.72
CA MET A 238 -11.23 -6.84 -5.79
C MET A 238 -12.47 -6.24 -6.45
N TRP A 239 -12.70 -6.52 -7.74
CA TRP A 239 -13.73 -5.87 -8.54
C TRP A 239 -15.13 -5.98 -7.95
N SER A 240 -15.47 -7.09 -7.31
CA SER A 240 -16.77 -7.29 -6.65
C SER A 240 -17.10 -6.23 -5.59
N ARG A 241 -16.09 -5.56 -5.01
CA ARG A 241 -16.27 -4.46 -4.04
C ARG A 241 -16.74 -3.15 -4.70
N TYR A 242 -16.52 -3.01 -6.00
CA TYR A 242 -16.82 -1.81 -6.78
C TYR A 242 -17.92 -2.03 -7.83
N ASN A 243 -18.48 -3.25 -7.89
CA ASN A 243 -19.55 -3.64 -8.80
C ASN A 243 -20.79 -4.13 -8.03
N LEU A 244 -21.28 -3.30 -7.11
CA LEU A 244 -22.41 -3.64 -6.24
C LEU A 244 -23.74 -3.18 -6.86
N PRO A 245 -24.73 -4.09 -7.05
CA PRO A 245 -26.03 -3.75 -7.65
C PRO A 245 -26.85 -2.72 -6.86
N THR A 246 -26.65 -2.66 -5.54
CA THR A 246 -27.40 -1.81 -4.62
C THR A 246 -26.96 -0.34 -4.65
N PHE A 247 -25.80 -0.03 -5.23
CA PHE A 247 -25.31 1.34 -5.29
C PHE A 247 -25.87 2.07 -6.51
N ARG A 248 -26.97 2.81 -6.32
CA ARG A 248 -27.62 3.57 -7.39
C ARG A 248 -26.80 4.76 -7.90
N ARG A 249 -25.83 5.27 -7.11
CA ARG A 249 -24.99 6.44 -7.44
C ARG A 249 -23.60 6.03 -7.91
N LYS A 250 -23.45 5.70 -9.20
CA LYS A 250 -22.19 5.24 -9.81
C LYS A 250 -20.99 6.21 -9.58
N ASN A 251 -21.24 7.53 -9.56
CA ASN A 251 -20.20 8.53 -9.31
C ASN A 251 -19.53 8.36 -7.93
N LEU A 252 -20.28 7.96 -6.90
CA LEU A 252 -19.72 7.72 -5.57
C LEU A 252 -18.81 6.49 -5.53
N LEU A 253 -19.12 5.45 -6.31
CA LEU A 253 -18.25 4.27 -6.43
C LEU A 253 -16.95 4.60 -7.17
N ARG A 254 -17.03 5.44 -8.22
CA ARG A 254 -15.85 5.96 -8.92
C ARG A 254 -14.93 6.73 -7.96
N TYR A 255 -15.46 7.71 -7.22
CA TYR A 255 -14.65 8.46 -6.26
C TYR A 255 -14.11 7.59 -5.14
N LYS A 256 -14.88 6.59 -4.69
CA LYS A 256 -14.39 5.61 -3.73
C LYS A 256 -13.19 4.84 -4.27
N LEU A 257 -13.26 4.34 -5.50
CA LEU A 257 -12.14 3.66 -6.15
C LEU A 257 -10.91 4.58 -6.22
N PHE A 258 -11.08 5.81 -6.70
CA PHE A 258 -9.98 6.77 -6.79
C PHE A 258 -9.38 7.11 -5.43
N PHE A 259 -10.23 7.29 -4.41
CA PHE A 259 -9.79 7.50 -3.04
C PHE A 259 -8.99 6.31 -2.49
N ASP A 260 -9.46 5.08 -2.70
CA ASP A 260 -8.77 3.89 -2.22
C ASP A 260 -7.40 3.73 -2.90
N LEU A 261 -7.30 3.99 -4.21
CA LEU A 261 -6.05 3.97 -4.97
C LEU A 261 -5.07 5.04 -4.48
N HIS A 262 -5.55 6.29 -4.36
CA HIS A 262 -4.74 7.43 -3.92
C HIS A 262 -4.27 7.27 -2.47
N ARG A 263 -5.15 6.86 -1.55
CA ARG A 263 -4.77 6.55 -0.16
C ARG A 263 -3.70 5.47 -0.11
N THR A 264 -3.86 4.40 -0.91
CA THR A 264 -2.88 3.31 -0.96
C THR A 264 -1.52 3.81 -1.45
N SER A 265 -1.49 4.63 -2.51
CA SER A 265 -0.23 5.21 -3.02
C SER A 265 0.42 6.12 -1.98
N MET A 266 -0.35 6.99 -1.32
CA MET A 266 0.13 7.87 -0.25
C MET A 266 0.72 7.07 0.93
N GLU A 267 0.04 6.03 1.40
CA GLU A 267 0.54 5.18 2.49
C GLU A 267 1.84 4.47 2.10
N GLN A 268 1.86 3.86 0.92
CA GLN A 268 3.06 3.25 0.37
C GLN A 268 4.19 4.28 0.24
N ALA A 269 3.86 5.52 -0.13
CA ALA A 269 4.80 6.62 -0.21
C ALA A 269 5.45 6.94 1.12
N MET A 270 4.63 7.14 2.14
CA MET A 270 5.06 7.42 3.51
C MET A 270 5.99 6.33 4.07
N PHE A 271 5.77 5.07 3.72
CA PHE A 271 6.57 3.94 4.22
C PHE A 271 7.68 3.48 3.27
N GLY A 272 7.93 4.20 2.18
CA GLY A 272 8.96 3.84 1.19
C GLY A 272 8.70 2.51 0.47
N ILE A 273 7.45 2.06 0.39
CA ILE A 273 7.04 0.83 -0.27
C ILE A 273 6.85 1.11 -1.76
N ARG A 274 7.80 0.68 -2.61
CA ARG A 274 7.71 0.76 -4.08
C ARG A 274 7.85 -0.59 -4.79
N ALA A 275 8.16 -1.60 -4.01
CA ALA A 275 8.31 -2.98 -4.40
C ALA A 275 7.62 -3.89 -3.35
N SER A 276 7.74 -5.20 -3.52
CA SER A 276 7.30 -6.16 -2.51
C SER A 276 7.88 -5.79 -1.14
N GLN A 277 7.04 -5.74 -0.11
CA GLN A 277 7.40 -5.29 1.25
C GLN A 277 8.64 -5.99 1.82
N ASN A 278 8.84 -7.27 1.50
CA ASN A 278 10.01 -8.05 1.92
C ASN A 278 11.34 -7.57 1.30
N ARG A 279 11.30 -6.58 0.41
CA ARG A 279 12.45 -6.03 -0.34
C ARG A 279 12.56 -4.50 -0.19
N THR A 280 11.77 -3.90 0.70
CA THR A 280 11.75 -2.45 0.95
C THR A 280 12.00 -2.14 2.42
N VAL A 281 12.97 -1.27 2.71
CA VAL A 281 13.28 -0.50 3.95
C VAL A 281 13.39 -1.27 5.29
N LEU A 282 12.77 -2.44 5.47
CA LEU A 282 12.63 -3.09 6.76
C LEU A 282 13.60 -4.27 7.01
N ASN A 283 14.25 -4.82 5.97
CA ASN A 283 15.04 -6.08 6.09
C ASN A 283 16.51 -6.00 5.57
N GLY A 284 17.19 -4.87 5.73
CA GLY A 284 18.67 -4.83 5.75
C GLY A 284 19.45 -4.89 4.42
N GLU A 285 18.86 -5.31 3.30
CA GLU A 285 19.51 -5.20 1.97
C GLU A 285 18.60 -4.50 0.95
N PHE A 286 18.97 -3.26 0.60
CA PHE A 286 18.26 -2.35 -0.31
C PHE A 286 18.23 -2.88 -1.75
N THR A 287 17.33 -3.80 -2.07
CA THR A 287 17.32 -4.38 -3.41
C THR A 287 16.39 -3.68 -4.40
N TYR A 288 15.33 -2.97 -3.97
CA TYR A 288 14.36 -2.34 -4.88
C TYR A 288 13.65 -1.10 -4.28
N LEU A 289 14.40 -0.04 -3.95
CA LEU A 289 13.83 1.17 -3.33
C LEU A 289 12.94 1.97 -4.28
N TYR A 290 13.35 2.14 -5.54
CA TYR A 290 12.65 2.91 -6.59
C TYR A 290 12.06 4.26 -6.15
N ASN A 291 12.62 4.84 -5.09
CA ASN A 291 12.25 6.15 -4.61
C ASN A 291 12.87 7.18 -5.56
N VAL A 292 12.09 8.15 -6.01
CA VAL A 292 12.60 9.26 -6.82
C VAL A 292 12.58 10.52 -5.95
N PRO A 293 13.70 10.90 -5.31
CA PRO A 293 13.70 12.00 -4.36
C PRO A 293 13.25 13.31 -5.02
N LYS A 294 12.47 14.10 -4.26
CA LYS A 294 11.95 15.42 -4.65
C LYS A 294 10.93 15.40 -5.78
N LEU A 295 10.37 14.23 -6.11
CA LEU A 295 9.21 14.08 -6.99
C LEU A 295 7.96 13.70 -6.19
N TRP A 296 6.89 13.30 -6.89
CA TRP A 296 5.52 13.31 -6.37
C TRP A 296 4.96 11.96 -5.94
N GLN A 297 5.80 10.95 -5.67
CA GLN A 297 5.32 9.60 -5.31
C GLN A 297 4.33 9.65 -4.12
N GLY A 298 3.13 9.08 -4.33
CA GLY A 298 2.00 9.13 -3.40
C GLY A 298 1.29 10.48 -3.24
N GLY A 299 1.59 11.45 -4.10
CA GLY A 299 0.99 12.78 -4.11
C GLY A 299 0.93 13.36 -5.53
N TYR A 300 0.57 14.64 -5.64
CA TYR A 300 0.44 15.33 -6.92
C TYR A 300 0.64 16.83 -6.71
N LYS A 301 0.96 17.56 -7.78
CA LYS A 301 1.28 18.99 -7.70
C LYS A 301 0.03 19.86 -7.54
N ASN A 302 -0.82 19.82 -8.56
CA ASN A 302 -2.00 20.68 -8.65
C ASN A 302 -3.30 19.88 -8.85
N ARG A 303 -3.24 18.84 -9.70
CA ARG A 303 -4.36 17.98 -10.07
C ARG A 303 -3.91 16.54 -10.33
N ILE A 304 -4.87 15.62 -10.42
CA ILE A 304 -4.62 14.22 -10.78
C ILE A 304 -5.23 13.97 -12.16
N LYS A 305 -4.39 13.91 -13.20
CA LYS A 305 -4.85 13.65 -14.58
C LYS A 305 -4.98 12.16 -14.85
N VAL A 306 -4.10 11.35 -14.25
CA VAL A 306 -4.06 9.90 -14.43
C VAL A 306 -4.12 9.21 -13.08
N ILE A 307 -4.96 8.18 -12.96
CA ILE A 307 -4.98 7.30 -11.79
C ILE A 307 -5.11 5.85 -12.23
N GLY A 308 -4.55 4.90 -11.48
CA GLY A 308 -4.57 3.51 -11.94
C GLY A 308 -4.08 2.49 -10.92
N ASP A 309 -3.92 1.24 -11.36
CA ASP A 309 -3.38 0.15 -10.54
C ASP A 309 -2.22 -0.55 -11.25
N LYS A 310 -1.06 -0.57 -10.59
CA LYS A 310 0.06 -1.41 -10.99
C LYS A 310 -0.07 -2.79 -10.36
N LYS A 311 -0.67 -3.74 -11.10
CA LYS A 311 -0.60 -5.18 -10.78
C LYS A 311 -0.56 -6.07 -12.04
N GLY A 312 0.35 -5.77 -12.97
CA GLY A 312 0.48 -6.49 -14.26
C GLY A 312 0.42 -8.02 -14.14
N GLY A 313 1.34 -8.60 -13.37
CA GLY A 313 1.45 -10.05 -13.23
C GLY A 313 0.17 -10.75 -12.75
N LYS A 314 -0.52 -10.21 -11.72
CA LYS A 314 -1.75 -10.84 -11.21
C LYS A 314 -2.94 -10.56 -12.12
N THR A 315 -3.00 -9.38 -12.76
CA THR A 315 -4.02 -9.07 -13.76
C THR A 315 -3.97 -10.09 -14.90
N SER A 316 -2.80 -10.33 -15.49
CA SER A 316 -2.65 -11.33 -16.56
C SER A 316 -2.92 -12.75 -16.08
N GLU A 317 -2.49 -13.11 -14.87
CA GLU A 317 -2.78 -14.42 -14.27
C GLU A 317 -4.30 -14.64 -14.12
N LEU A 318 -5.04 -13.67 -13.61
CA LEU A 318 -6.49 -13.79 -13.47
C LEU A 318 -7.18 -13.94 -14.84
N LEU A 319 -6.76 -13.15 -15.83
CA LEU A 319 -7.28 -13.21 -17.20
C LEU A 319 -6.92 -14.51 -17.93
N SER A 320 -5.80 -15.15 -17.58
CA SER A 320 -5.41 -16.44 -18.16
C SER A 320 -6.19 -17.60 -17.57
N HIS A 321 -6.57 -17.54 -16.29
CA HIS A 321 -7.35 -18.59 -15.63
C HIS A 321 -8.83 -18.53 -15.99
N ASP A 322 -9.38 -17.33 -16.14
CA ASP A 322 -10.81 -17.13 -16.39
C ASP A 322 -11.01 -16.03 -17.45
N PRO A 323 -11.19 -16.40 -18.72
CA PRO A 323 -11.44 -15.45 -19.80
C PRO A 323 -12.69 -14.57 -19.59
N SER A 324 -13.66 -15.01 -18.78
CA SER A 324 -14.86 -14.22 -18.48
C SER A 324 -14.54 -12.93 -17.71
N ARG A 325 -13.37 -12.86 -17.05
CA ARG A 325 -12.86 -11.66 -16.39
C ARG A 325 -12.57 -10.51 -17.35
N MET A 326 -12.53 -10.74 -18.66
CA MET A 326 -12.53 -9.65 -19.64
C MET A 326 -13.75 -8.73 -19.45
N LYS A 327 -14.93 -9.28 -19.12
CA LYS A 327 -16.14 -8.49 -18.80
C LYS A 327 -15.96 -7.61 -17.55
N GLN A 328 -15.07 -8.01 -16.63
CA GLN A 328 -14.76 -7.20 -15.44
C GLN A 328 -13.93 -5.97 -15.83
N LEU A 329 -13.00 -6.08 -16.78
CA LEU A 329 -12.26 -4.92 -17.32
C LEU A 329 -13.23 -3.93 -17.98
N GLU A 330 -14.21 -4.41 -18.73
CA GLU A 330 -15.27 -3.56 -19.30
C GLU A 330 -16.13 -2.90 -18.21
N GLY A 331 -16.44 -3.62 -17.14
CA GLY A 331 -17.12 -3.08 -15.97
C GLY A 331 -16.31 -1.96 -15.29
N ILE A 332 -15.00 -2.15 -15.17
CA ILE A 332 -14.07 -1.13 -14.64
C ILE A 332 -14.11 0.10 -15.54
N ALA A 333 -13.94 -0.07 -16.87
CA ALA A 333 -13.99 1.03 -17.83
C ALA A 333 -15.30 1.83 -17.72
N LYS A 334 -16.44 1.14 -17.59
CA LYS A 334 -17.76 1.78 -17.41
C LYS A 334 -17.87 2.52 -16.07
N LEU A 335 -17.30 1.98 -14.99
CA LEU A 335 -17.34 2.64 -13.68
C LEU A 335 -16.48 3.88 -13.63
N VAL A 336 -15.25 3.81 -14.15
CA VAL A 336 -14.31 4.95 -14.11
C VAL A 336 -14.77 6.06 -15.03
N GLY A 337 -15.46 5.75 -16.13
CA GLY A 337 -16.11 6.75 -17.00
C GLY A 337 -15.12 7.71 -17.67
N VAL A 338 -13.87 7.29 -17.81
CA VAL A 338 -12.77 7.98 -18.50
C VAL A 338 -12.03 6.97 -19.36
N PRO A 339 -11.28 7.39 -20.41
CA PRO A 339 -10.44 6.50 -21.19
C PRO A 339 -9.60 5.55 -20.33
N MET A 340 -9.74 4.25 -20.56
CA MET A 340 -8.97 3.21 -19.89
C MET A 340 -7.81 2.79 -20.76
N LYS A 341 -6.58 2.89 -20.25
CA LYS A 341 -5.33 2.56 -20.95
C LYS A 341 -4.57 1.45 -20.24
N PHE A 342 -3.74 0.73 -20.99
CA PHE A 342 -3.00 -0.42 -20.50
C PHE A 342 -1.51 -0.30 -20.81
N ILE A 343 -0.70 -0.51 -19.78
CA ILE A 343 0.75 -0.61 -19.93
C ILE A 343 1.12 -2.09 -19.89
N HIS A 344 1.55 -2.63 -21.03
CA HIS A 344 2.02 -3.99 -21.18
C HIS A 344 3.55 -4.02 -21.16
N ILE A 345 4.14 -4.40 -20.02
CA ILE A 345 5.59 -4.55 -19.96
C ILE A 345 5.99 -5.95 -20.42
N VAL A 346 6.76 -5.99 -21.51
CA VAL A 346 7.21 -7.22 -22.17
C VAL A 346 8.69 -7.42 -21.90
N ARG A 347 9.09 -8.60 -21.45
CA ARG A 347 10.52 -8.95 -21.33
C ARG A 347 10.77 -10.20 -22.17
N ASN A 348 12.03 -10.44 -22.50
CA ASN A 348 12.43 -11.63 -23.22
C ASN A 348 11.81 -12.88 -22.54
N PRO A 349 11.00 -13.68 -23.26
CA PRO A 349 10.33 -14.84 -22.71
C PRO A 349 11.25 -15.82 -21.99
N PHE A 350 12.43 -16.09 -22.56
CA PHE A 350 13.43 -16.95 -21.95
C PHE A 350 13.87 -16.43 -20.58
N ASP A 351 14.06 -15.11 -20.46
CA ASP A 351 14.43 -14.48 -19.18
C ASP A 351 13.28 -14.48 -18.16
N ASN A 352 12.05 -14.22 -18.60
CA ASN A 352 10.90 -14.31 -17.72
C ASN A 352 10.74 -15.72 -17.17
N ILE A 353 10.73 -16.72 -18.05
CA ILE A 353 10.58 -18.14 -17.70
C ILE A 353 11.71 -18.56 -16.76
N ALA A 354 12.97 -18.27 -17.11
CA ALA A 354 14.11 -18.59 -16.26
C ALA A 354 14.01 -17.93 -14.87
N THR A 355 13.60 -16.66 -14.81
CA THR A 355 13.40 -15.97 -13.52
C THR A 355 12.28 -16.63 -12.69
N MET A 356 11.22 -17.13 -13.33
CA MET A 356 10.12 -17.84 -12.64
C MET A 356 10.60 -19.19 -12.09
N VAL A 357 11.34 -19.97 -12.89
CA VAL A 357 11.94 -21.24 -12.47
C VAL A 357 12.89 -21.04 -11.28
N LEU A 358 13.85 -20.12 -11.39
CA LEU A 358 14.82 -19.83 -10.33
C LEU A 358 14.16 -19.40 -9.02
N ARG A 359 13.07 -18.64 -9.09
CA ARG A 359 12.32 -18.24 -7.88
C ARG A 359 11.51 -19.39 -7.30
N ARG A 360 10.95 -20.27 -8.15
CA ARG A 360 10.21 -21.45 -7.69
C ARG A 360 11.14 -22.42 -6.97
N LEU A 361 12.38 -22.54 -7.43
CA LEU A 361 13.42 -23.38 -6.85
C LEU A 361 14.12 -22.77 -5.63
N GLY A 362 13.95 -21.46 -5.36
CA GLY A 362 14.70 -20.77 -4.31
C GLY A 362 16.14 -20.38 -4.72
N GLU A 363 16.59 -20.79 -5.90
CA GLU A 363 17.97 -20.63 -6.38
C GLU A 363 18.30 -19.22 -6.92
N ARG A 364 17.35 -18.28 -6.93
CA ARG A 364 17.55 -16.96 -7.57
C ARG A 364 18.72 -16.15 -6.98
N ASN A 365 19.02 -16.31 -5.70
CA ASN A 365 20.15 -15.63 -5.07
C ASN A 365 21.46 -16.40 -5.27
N ASN A 366 21.40 -17.73 -5.35
CA ASN A 366 22.56 -18.62 -5.48
C ASN A 366 23.20 -18.54 -6.87
N VAL A 367 22.40 -18.30 -7.92
CA VAL A 367 22.90 -18.17 -9.30
C VAL A 367 23.45 -16.78 -9.66
N ARG A 368 23.79 -15.96 -8.66
CA ARG A 368 24.40 -14.63 -8.88
C ARG A 368 25.84 -14.74 -9.35
N GLU A 369 26.53 -15.81 -8.96
CA GLU A 369 27.90 -16.09 -9.38
C GLU A 369 27.96 -16.51 -10.88
N GLU A 370 29.11 -16.28 -11.49
CA GLU A 370 29.37 -16.62 -12.88
C GLU A 370 29.58 -18.13 -13.04
N GLY A 371 29.11 -18.71 -14.16
CA GLY A 371 29.24 -20.16 -14.43
C GLY A 371 28.21 -21.09 -13.76
N VAL A 372 27.49 -20.67 -12.71
CA VAL A 372 26.48 -21.52 -12.05
C VAL A 372 25.20 -21.60 -12.87
N LYS A 373 24.79 -22.83 -13.23
CA LYS A 373 23.52 -23.13 -13.91
C LYS A 373 22.69 -24.13 -13.12
N VAL A 374 21.39 -23.87 -13.02
CA VAL A 374 20.44 -24.78 -12.37
C VAL A 374 19.77 -25.66 -13.41
N ASN A 375 19.80 -26.97 -13.20
CA ASN A 375 19.03 -27.91 -13.99
C ASN A 375 17.65 -28.12 -13.35
N GLY A 376 16.60 -27.67 -14.04
CA GLY A 376 15.21 -27.76 -13.57
C GLY A 376 14.26 -28.14 -14.68
N SER A 377 14.67 -29.04 -15.59
CA SER A 377 13.99 -29.34 -16.85
C SER A 377 12.47 -29.56 -16.73
N HIS A 378 12.01 -30.38 -15.79
CA HIS A 378 10.57 -30.63 -15.58
C HIS A 378 9.81 -29.39 -15.11
N ILE A 379 10.42 -28.56 -14.25
CA ILE A 379 9.82 -27.31 -13.78
C ILE A 379 9.78 -26.29 -14.92
N LEU A 380 10.82 -26.26 -15.74
CA LEU A 380 10.94 -25.40 -16.91
C LEU A 380 9.81 -25.67 -17.92
N GLU A 381 9.51 -26.94 -18.23
CA GLU A 381 8.38 -27.29 -19.13
C GLU A 381 7.04 -26.72 -18.64
N ASN A 382 6.74 -26.89 -17.36
CA ASN A 382 5.52 -26.36 -16.76
C ASN A 382 5.45 -24.84 -16.86
N TRP A 383 6.58 -24.15 -16.66
CA TRP A 383 6.65 -22.69 -16.76
C TRP A 383 6.59 -22.16 -18.19
N ILE A 384 7.10 -22.90 -19.18
CA ILE A 384 6.90 -22.56 -20.61
C ILE A 384 5.40 -22.52 -20.90
N GLY A 385 4.66 -23.59 -20.55
CA GLY A 385 3.21 -23.65 -20.74
C GLY A 385 2.47 -22.54 -19.97
N ALA A 386 2.80 -22.35 -18.70
CA ALA A 386 2.16 -21.32 -17.87
C ALA A 386 2.44 -19.89 -18.39
N TYR A 387 3.65 -19.61 -18.85
CA TYR A 387 4.01 -18.31 -19.42
C TYR A 387 3.18 -17.99 -20.66
N PHE A 388 3.05 -18.94 -21.61
CA PHE A 388 2.29 -18.67 -22.83
C PHE A 388 0.78 -18.57 -22.61
N LYS A 389 0.21 -19.15 -21.54
CA LYS A 389 -1.16 -18.84 -21.11
C LYS A 389 -1.33 -17.36 -20.72
N LEU A 390 -0.30 -16.75 -20.09
CA LEU A 390 -0.30 -15.31 -19.82
C LEU A 390 -0.16 -14.50 -21.12
N VAL A 391 0.69 -14.94 -22.06
CA VAL A 391 0.89 -14.29 -23.36
C VAL A 391 -0.43 -14.22 -24.13
N GLU A 392 -1.13 -15.35 -24.21
CA GLU A 392 -2.43 -15.45 -24.87
C GLU A 392 -3.48 -14.55 -24.21
N ALA A 393 -3.51 -14.51 -22.87
CA ALA A 393 -4.42 -13.62 -22.14
C ALA A 393 -4.15 -12.13 -22.44
N ASN A 394 -2.88 -11.72 -22.51
CA ASN A 394 -2.52 -10.35 -22.87
C ASN A 394 -2.80 -10.03 -24.34
N GLN A 395 -2.64 -11.00 -25.24
CA GLN A 395 -3.03 -10.85 -26.64
C GLN A 395 -4.55 -10.59 -26.77
N ARG A 396 -5.39 -11.30 -25.99
CA ARG A 396 -6.83 -11.01 -25.93
C ARG A 396 -7.14 -9.60 -25.43
N VAL A 397 -6.35 -9.06 -24.49
CA VAL A 397 -6.49 -7.66 -24.05
C VAL A 397 -6.13 -6.70 -25.19
N ARG A 398 -5.03 -6.96 -25.92
CA ARG A 398 -4.62 -6.15 -27.08
C ARG A 398 -5.67 -6.15 -28.18
N GLU A 399 -6.22 -7.31 -28.52
CA GLU A 399 -7.28 -7.43 -29.52
C GLU A 399 -8.57 -6.71 -29.08
N ARG A 400 -8.89 -6.73 -27.77
CA ARG A 400 -10.11 -6.11 -27.25
C ARG A 400 -10.01 -4.59 -27.09
N PHE A 401 -8.84 -4.08 -26.73
CA PHE A 401 -8.64 -2.66 -26.37
C PHE A 401 -7.78 -1.88 -27.38
N GLY A 402 -7.20 -2.54 -28.39
CA GLY A 402 -6.47 -1.91 -29.49
C GLY A 402 -5.39 -0.93 -29.02
N ASP A 403 -5.43 0.28 -29.56
CA ASP A 403 -4.45 1.36 -29.29
C ASP A 403 -4.45 1.86 -27.83
N ALA A 404 -5.41 1.43 -27.02
CA ALA A 404 -5.38 1.67 -25.59
C ALA A 404 -4.31 0.82 -24.87
N VAL A 405 -3.65 -0.13 -25.55
CA VAL A 405 -2.54 -0.92 -25.01
C VAL A 405 -1.22 -0.47 -25.61
N ILE A 406 -0.25 -0.09 -24.76
CA ILE A 406 1.14 0.14 -25.16
C ILE A 406 2.04 -1.02 -24.73
N ASP A 407 2.81 -1.55 -25.67
CA ASP A 407 3.86 -2.55 -25.42
C ASP A 407 5.18 -1.83 -25.11
N ILE A 408 5.73 -2.06 -23.92
CA ILE A 408 7.03 -1.51 -23.49
C ILE A 408 8.00 -2.67 -23.25
N PRO A 409 9.05 -2.82 -24.08
CA PRO A 409 10.10 -3.78 -23.80
C PRO A 409 10.85 -3.38 -22.53
N GLY A 410 10.90 -4.26 -21.54
CA GLY A 410 11.39 -3.95 -20.20
C GLY A 410 12.87 -3.58 -20.15
N HIS A 411 13.69 -4.04 -21.10
CA HIS A 411 15.10 -3.63 -21.20
C HIS A 411 15.24 -2.15 -21.60
N GLU A 412 14.29 -1.61 -22.37
CA GLU A 412 14.30 -0.21 -22.81
C GLU A 412 14.13 0.78 -21.67
N THR A 413 13.49 0.36 -20.58
CA THR A 413 13.38 1.18 -19.37
C THR A 413 14.74 1.56 -18.78
N VAL A 414 15.80 0.81 -19.12
CA VAL A 414 17.17 1.05 -18.65
C VAL A 414 18.09 1.49 -19.80
N LEU A 415 17.92 0.91 -21.01
CA LEU A 415 18.76 1.27 -22.16
C LEU A 415 18.38 2.62 -22.80
N ARG A 416 17.09 2.94 -22.84
CA ARG A 416 16.54 4.17 -23.43
C ARG A 416 15.50 4.80 -22.49
N PRO A 417 15.90 5.22 -21.28
CA PRO A 417 14.97 5.63 -20.23
C PRO A 417 14.19 6.90 -20.61
N LYS A 418 14.82 7.85 -21.31
CA LYS A 418 14.18 9.11 -21.71
C LYS A 418 13.09 8.87 -22.75
N GLU A 419 13.41 8.10 -23.78
CA GLU A 419 12.51 7.73 -24.86
C GLU A 419 11.34 6.88 -24.33
N THR A 420 11.63 5.96 -23.41
CA THR A 420 10.60 5.12 -22.77
C THR A 420 9.67 5.96 -21.90
N LEU A 421 10.19 6.90 -21.11
CA LEU A 421 9.38 7.83 -20.31
C LEU A 421 8.51 8.74 -21.17
N GLN A 422 9.06 9.25 -22.28
CA GLN A 422 8.29 10.06 -23.23
C GLN A 422 7.12 9.27 -23.82
N LYS A 423 7.38 8.06 -24.33
CA LYS A 423 6.33 7.16 -24.85
C LYS A 423 5.23 6.87 -23.82
N LEU A 424 5.61 6.64 -22.56
CA LEU A 424 4.65 6.42 -21.48
C LEU A 424 3.81 7.67 -21.19
N CYS A 425 4.42 8.85 -21.14
CA CYS A 425 3.72 10.11 -20.93
C CYS A 425 2.76 10.43 -22.09
N ASP A 426 3.20 10.24 -23.33
CA ASP A 426 2.38 10.43 -24.53
C ASP A 426 1.18 9.47 -24.52
N HIS A 427 1.46 8.19 -24.25
CA HIS A 427 0.40 7.19 -24.13
C HIS A 427 -0.59 7.55 -23.03
N LEU A 428 -0.16 8.12 -21.90
CA LEU A 428 -1.04 8.54 -20.81
C LEU A 428 -1.65 9.94 -20.97
N GLY A 429 -1.24 10.70 -21.99
CA GLY A 429 -1.71 12.05 -22.26
C GLY A 429 -1.27 13.08 -21.21
N VAL A 430 -0.10 12.92 -20.60
CA VAL A 430 0.46 13.87 -19.61
C VAL A 430 1.71 14.58 -20.14
N THR A 431 2.01 15.75 -19.59
CA THR A 431 3.20 16.51 -20.00
C THR A 431 4.49 15.89 -19.46
N CYS A 432 5.36 15.40 -20.35
CA CYS A 432 6.65 14.84 -19.96
C CYS A 432 7.71 15.94 -19.71
N SER A 433 7.70 16.56 -18.53
CA SER A 433 8.67 17.64 -18.25
C SER A 433 10.12 17.14 -18.21
N VAL A 434 11.06 17.95 -18.72
CA VAL A 434 12.51 17.64 -18.71
C VAL A 434 12.99 17.30 -17.29
N HIS A 435 12.55 18.07 -16.28
CA HIS A 435 12.91 17.83 -14.89
C HIS A 435 12.49 16.45 -14.38
N TYR A 436 11.26 16.02 -14.69
CA TYR A 436 10.74 14.69 -14.35
C TYR A 436 11.57 13.60 -15.03
N VAL A 437 11.79 13.74 -16.35
CA VAL A 437 12.53 12.77 -17.15
C VAL A 437 13.95 12.59 -16.63
N GLU A 438 14.67 13.68 -16.36
CA GLU A 438 16.03 13.63 -15.84
C GLU A 438 16.11 12.94 -14.47
N LYS A 439 15.18 13.26 -13.56
CA LYS A 439 15.15 12.69 -12.22
C LYS A 439 14.84 11.19 -12.23
N CYS A 440 13.86 10.78 -13.03
CA CYS A 440 13.52 9.37 -13.20
C CYS A 440 14.66 8.61 -13.90
N SER A 441 15.24 9.15 -14.97
CA SER A 441 16.34 8.50 -15.71
C SER A 441 17.55 8.20 -14.82
N ARG A 442 17.85 9.06 -13.84
CA ARG A 442 18.96 8.85 -12.89
C ARG A 442 18.80 7.64 -11.97
N ILE A 443 17.59 7.09 -11.82
CA ILE A 443 17.37 5.85 -11.05
C ILE A 443 17.15 4.62 -11.96
N LEU A 444 17.09 4.85 -13.26
CA LEU A 444 16.91 3.84 -14.31
C LEU A 444 18.27 3.43 -14.91
N TYR A 445 19.26 3.20 -14.07
CA TYR A 445 20.62 2.81 -14.49
C TYR A 445 20.86 1.31 -14.26
N GLY A 446 21.75 0.74 -15.07
CA GLY A 446 22.22 -0.64 -14.94
C GLY A 446 22.18 -1.41 -16.25
N THR A 447 22.37 -2.73 -16.16
CA THR A 447 22.31 -3.63 -17.30
C THR A 447 21.03 -4.47 -17.21
N PRO A 448 20.30 -4.68 -18.33
CA PRO A 448 19.19 -5.64 -18.35
C PRO A 448 19.62 -6.99 -17.76
N SER A 449 18.81 -7.53 -16.87
CA SER A 449 19.13 -8.82 -16.24
C SER A 449 18.94 -9.95 -17.25
N VAL A 450 20.03 -10.65 -17.56
CA VAL A 450 20.03 -11.87 -18.38
C VAL A 450 20.02 -13.08 -17.46
N THR A 451 18.86 -13.72 -17.35
CA THR A 451 18.60 -14.87 -16.46
C THR A 451 18.48 -16.18 -17.21
N ARG A 452 18.22 -16.13 -18.52
CA ARG A 452 18.12 -17.32 -19.38
C ARG A 452 19.38 -18.18 -19.35
N ASP A 453 20.56 -17.57 -19.18
CA ASP A 453 21.84 -18.28 -19.11
C ASP A 453 22.11 -18.95 -17.77
N LYS A 454 21.27 -18.70 -16.76
CA LYS A 454 21.41 -19.24 -15.40
C LYS A 454 20.67 -20.55 -15.18
N ILE A 455 19.99 -21.07 -16.20
CA ILE A 455 19.36 -22.39 -16.17
C ILE A 455 19.75 -23.20 -17.41
N VAL A 456 19.64 -24.53 -17.31
CA VAL A 456 19.89 -25.43 -18.44
C VAL A 456 18.63 -25.55 -19.30
N TRP A 457 18.75 -25.24 -20.59
CA TRP A 457 17.70 -25.40 -21.60
C TRP A 457 18.05 -26.54 -22.56
N THR A 458 17.09 -27.40 -22.89
CA THR A 458 17.25 -28.34 -24.00
C THR A 458 17.06 -27.65 -25.35
N LYS A 459 17.50 -28.29 -26.45
CA LYS A 459 17.31 -27.74 -27.80
C LYS A 459 15.83 -27.65 -28.16
N GLU A 460 15.04 -28.65 -27.76
CA GLU A 460 13.60 -28.75 -27.99
C GLU A 460 12.86 -27.63 -27.26
N GLN A 461 13.27 -27.32 -26.01
CA GLN A 461 12.72 -26.21 -25.24
C GLN A 461 12.98 -24.87 -25.91
N LYS A 462 14.22 -24.63 -26.35
CA LYS A 462 14.57 -23.40 -27.07
C LYS A 462 13.74 -23.25 -28.34
N GLN A 463 13.69 -24.30 -29.16
CA GLN A 463 12.92 -24.31 -30.40
C GLN A 463 11.43 -24.05 -30.13
N ARG A 464 10.83 -24.74 -29.14
CA ARG A 464 9.42 -24.58 -28.80
C ARG A 464 9.08 -23.15 -28.38
N VAL A 465 9.89 -22.54 -27.51
CA VAL A 465 9.67 -21.15 -27.08
C VAL A 465 9.78 -20.21 -28.29
N THR A 466 10.80 -20.38 -29.13
CA THR A 466 10.97 -19.58 -30.36
C THR A 466 9.77 -19.69 -31.30
N GLU A 467 9.24 -20.89 -31.54
CA GLU A 467 8.05 -21.08 -32.39
C GLU A 467 6.78 -20.46 -31.78
N LEU A 468 6.61 -20.57 -30.47
CA LEU A 468 5.47 -19.94 -29.79
C LEU A 468 5.55 -18.41 -29.82
N MET A 469 6.75 -17.83 -29.74
CA MET A 469 6.97 -16.38 -29.82
C MET A 469 6.52 -15.78 -31.14
N LYS A 470 6.78 -16.47 -32.27
CA LYS A 470 6.42 -16.00 -33.63
C LYS A 470 4.94 -15.69 -33.81
N LYS A 471 4.07 -16.26 -32.97
CA LYS A 471 2.61 -16.03 -33.00
C LYS A 471 2.19 -14.64 -32.50
N TYR A 472 3.07 -13.91 -31.79
CA TYR A 472 2.73 -12.68 -31.10
C TYR A 472 3.64 -11.53 -31.54
N SER A 473 3.05 -10.49 -32.12
CA SER A 473 3.82 -9.38 -32.71
C SER A 473 4.70 -8.62 -31.70
N PHE A 474 4.28 -8.54 -30.44
CA PHE A 474 5.07 -7.90 -29.37
C PHE A 474 6.24 -8.75 -28.84
N LEU A 475 6.40 -10.00 -29.32
CA LEU A 475 7.52 -10.88 -28.97
C LEU A 475 8.54 -11.06 -30.09
N LYS A 476 8.28 -10.52 -31.29
CA LYS A 476 9.05 -10.80 -32.51
C LYS A 476 10.54 -10.40 -32.42
N ASP A 477 10.84 -9.37 -31.63
CA ASP A 477 12.18 -8.77 -31.55
C ASP A 477 13.06 -9.41 -30.45
N PHE A 478 12.59 -10.48 -29.80
CA PHE A 478 13.36 -11.22 -28.80
C PHE A 478 13.92 -12.52 -29.38
N SER A 479 15.14 -12.87 -29.00
CA SER A 479 15.78 -14.17 -29.30
C SER A 479 16.44 -14.75 -28.05
N PHE A 480 16.94 -15.98 -28.12
CA PHE A 480 17.71 -16.55 -27.00
C PHE A 480 19.09 -15.89 -26.89
N ASP A 481 19.77 -15.70 -28.01
CA ASP A 481 21.18 -15.33 -28.00
C ASP A 481 21.39 -13.82 -27.87
N ASP A 482 20.51 -13.00 -28.44
CA ASP A 482 20.71 -11.56 -28.52
C ASP A 482 19.84 -10.77 -27.53
N TYR A 483 20.37 -9.66 -27.06
CA TYR A 483 19.57 -8.45 -26.91
C TYR A 483 19.87 -7.63 -28.15
N LEU A 484 18.86 -7.11 -28.85
CA LEU A 484 19.10 -6.08 -29.84
C LEU A 484 19.81 -4.93 -29.10
N THR A 485 21.13 -4.87 -29.21
CA THR A 485 21.89 -3.70 -28.78
C THR A 485 21.34 -2.56 -29.61
N ALA A 486 20.96 -1.46 -28.96
CA ALA A 486 20.58 -0.25 -29.66
C ALA A 486 21.63 -0.01 -30.74
N SER A 487 21.19 -0.12 -32.00
CA SER A 487 21.97 0.32 -33.14
C SER A 487 22.44 1.73 -32.80
N SER A 488 23.75 1.87 -32.65
CA SER A 488 24.44 3.15 -32.68
C SER A 488 24.01 3.86 -33.96
N GLY A 489 23.06 4.77 -33.83
CA GLY A 489 22.55 5.63 -34.88
C GLY A 489 22.38 7.02 -34.32
#